data_AF-A0AAD1F415-F1
#
_entry.id   AF-A0AAD1F415-F1
#
_cell.length_a   1.000
_cell.length_b   1.000
_cell.length_c   1.000
_cell.angle_alpha   90.00
_cell.angle_beta   90.00
_cell.angle_gamma   90.00
#
_symmetry.space_group_name_H-M   'P 1'
#
loop_
_entity.id
_entity.type
_entity.pdbx_description
1 polymer ?
#
loop_
_entity_poly.entity_id
_entity_poly.type
_entity_poly.pdbx_seq_one_letter_code
_entity_poly.pdbx_strand_id
1 'polypeptide(L)'
;MRTLLFVCILLWNSISYASIECDVDLNGDGQCDSYSVVGSELDSELSEITIKVGGAGQERKGVFSLGNGGLLPGYIPGDFSLLLDFYTRNTDLTKYDFRWVPALKDWVLYKTSTWVEPSRDERYSLDNEVLPDEARFPQQFHVRRIKCCALFSEFLGNGPALQELSSEDAAREVSKDLQFVLENYRLGEGGSLLYTVDDKGEKRPKVTPRDFLYEMTLVLGEDNVSSMSDYADFLYQNENFVMSAFLLREIHRKYPERVEATVSLADAYSRMGMQEEACSLYKEYLDKMRALGREDKVSESSKSKARCM
;
A
#
# COMPACT_ATOMS: atom_id res chain seq x y z
N MET A 1 60.02 -23.42 -48.46
CA MET A 1 58.76 -24.16 -48.57
C MET A 1 57.97 -23.92 -47.29
N ARG A 2 56.86 -23.18 -47.40
CA ARG A 2 55.75 -22.94 -46.47
C ARG A 2 56.03 -22.76 -44.95
N THR A 3 56.04 -21.50 -44.56
CA THR A 3 55.60 -20.96 -43.26
C THR A 3 54.16 -21.40 -42.95
N LEU A 4 53.89 -21.88 -41.74
CA LEU A 4 52.54 -22.03 -41.19
C LEU A 4 52.57 -21.53 -39.74
N LEU A 5 52.22 -20.27 -39.59
CA LEU A 5 51.94 -19.62 -38.31
C LEU A 5 50.51 -20.04 -37.92
N PHE A 6 50.37 -20.90 -36.91
CA PHE A 6 49.05 -21.23 -36.35
C PHE A 6 48.70 -20.13 -35.33
N VAL A 7 47.92 -19.16 -35.77
CA VAL A 7 47.30 -18.15 -34.90
C VAL A 7 46.00 -18.75 -34.37
N CYS A 8 46.00 -19.26 -33.15
CA CYS A 8 44.76 -19.56 -32.42
C CYS A 8 44.17 -18.24 -31.92
N ILE A 9 43.25 -17.67 -32.69
CA ILE A 9 42.38 -16.58 -32.21
C ILE A 9 41.31 -17.23 -31.33
N LEU A 10 41.51 -17.19 -30.02
CA LEU A 10 40.46 -17.46 -29.04
C LEU A 10 39.49 -16.27 -29.06
N LEU A 11 38.46 -16.35 -29.89
CA LEU A 11 37.27 -15.51 -29.75
C LEU A 11 36.49 -16.03 -28.54
N TRP A 12 36.82 -15.51 -27.36
CA TRP A 12 35.88 -15.50 -26.26
C TRP A 12 34.74 -14.56 -26.63
N ASN A 13 33.66 -15.14 -27.14
CA ASN A 13 32.34 -14.51 -27.05
C ASN A 13 32.02 -14.40 -25.56
N SER A 14 32.33 -13.26 -24.95
CA SER A 14 31.62 -12.81 -23.75
C SER A 14 30.16 -12.67 -24.18
N ILE A 15 29.39 -13.71 -23.95
CA ILE A 15 27.94 -13.59 -23.84
C ILE A 15 27.74 -12.78 -22.56
N SER A 16 27.73 -11.47 -22.71
CA SER A 16 27.17 -10.58 -21.69
C SER A 16 25.70 -10.93 -21.62
N TYR A 17 25.36 -11.81 -20.67
CA TYR A 17 24.01 -11.83 -20.14
C TYR A 17 23.81 -10.48 -19.46
N ALA A 18 23.26 -9.52 -20.20
CA ALA A 18 22.60 -8.39 -19.60
C ALA A 18 21.36 -8.98 -18.93
N SER A 19 21.43 -9.23 -17.63
CA SER A 19 20.25 -9.35 -16.79
C SER A 19 19.55 -7.98 -16.85
N ILE A 20 18.66 -7.81 -17.82
CA ILE A 20 17.68 -6.71 -17.81
C ILE A 20 16.53 -7.24 -16.96
N GLU A 21 16.77 -7.38 -15.66
CA GLU A 21 15.69 -7.55 -14.69
C GLU A 21 15.33 -6.14 -14.23
N CYS A 22 14.16 -5.72 -14.68
CA CYS A 22 13.61 -4.40 -14.46
C CYS A 22 12.88 -4.44 -13.11
N ASP A 23 13.53 -4.00 -12.03
CA ASP A 23 12.89 -4.13 -10.72
C ASP A 23 11.77 -3.10 -10.51
N VAL A 24 11.91 -1.87 -11.05
CA VAL A 24 10.95 -0.78 -10.77
C VAL A 24 10.81 0.26 -11.89
N ASP A 25 9.58 0.69 -12.17
CA ASP A 25 9.20 1.89 -12.93
C ASP A 25 8.58 2.93 -11.97
N LEU A 26 9.36 3.92 -11.55
CA LEU A 26 8.99 4.93 -10.55
C LEU A 26 8.30 6.15 -11.19
N ASN A 27 8.52 6.42 -12.47
CA ASN A 27 7.92 7.55 -13.18
C ASN A 27 6.64 7.17 -13.98
N GLY A 28 6.35 5.89 -14.11
CA GLY A 28 5.18 5.34 -14.79
C GLY A 28 5.26 5.41 -16.32
N ASP A 29 6.47 5.48 -16.90
CA ASP A 29 6.65 5.59 -18.35
C ASP A 29 6.82 4.24 -19.08
N GLY A 30 6.77 3.14 -18.33
CA GLY A 30 6.96 1.79 -18.84
C GLY A 30 8.42 1.40 -19.06
N GLN A 31 9.38 2.24 -18.66
CA GLN A 31 10.81 1.96 -18.66
C GLN A 31 11.34 1.83 -17.24
N CYS A 32 12.45 1.12 -17.11
CA CYS A 32 13.03 0.81 -15.82
C CYS A 32 13.81 1.99 -15.27
N ASP A 33 13.53 2.33 -14.03
CA ASP A 33 14.31 3.27 -13.24
C ASP A 33 15.30 2.49 -12.36
N SER A 34 16.47 3.09 -12.11
CA SER A 34 17.40 2.56 -11.10
C SER A 34 17.55 3.58 -9.98
N TYR A 35 17.71 3.12 -8.76
CA TYR A 35 17.93 4.01 -7.62
C TYR A 35 18.99 3.46 -6.67
N SER A 36 19.58 4.34 -5.88
CA SER A 36 20.53 4.00 -4.82
C SER A 36 20.27 4.85 -3.59
N VAL A 37 20.38 4.24 -2.42
CA VAL A 37 20.31 4.91 -1.12
C VAL A 37 21.69 4.83 -0.48
N VAL A 38 22.28 5.99 -0.20
CA VAL A 38 23.62 6.09 0.40
C VAL A 38 23.51 6.96 1.65
N GLY A 39 23.90 6.43 2.80
CA GLY A 39 24.02 7.24 4.02
C GLY A 39 25.03 8.36 3.81
N SER A 40 24.69 9.60 4.18
CA SER A 40 25.74 10.63 4.32
C SER A 40 26.67 10.21 5.48
N GLU A 41 27.91 10.69 5.46
CA GLU A 41 29.07 10.24 6.27
C GLU A 41 28.77 9.65 7.67
N LEU A 42 29.66 8.76 8.15
CA LEU A 42 29.59 8.10 9.47
C LEU A 42 29.12 9.07 10.58
N ASP A 43 27.92 8.83 11.12
CA ASP A 43 27.12 9.60 12.11
C ASP A 43 25.99 10.51 11.60
N SER A 44 25.62 10.51 10.32
CA SER A 44 24.38 11.18 9.89
C SER A 44 23.18 10.23 9.81
N GLU A 45 22.04 10.59 10.41
CA GLU A 45 20.73 9.93 10.20
C GLU A 45 20.20 10.14 8.77
N LEU A 46 20.89 10.96 7.98
CA LEU A 46 20.52 11.35 6.64
C LEU A 46 21.04 10.36 5.60
N SER A 47 20.21 10.11 4.60
CA SER A 47 20.49 9.29 3.44
C SER A 47 20.18 10.06 2.17
N GLU A 48 21.13 10.09 1.24
CA GLU A 48 20.91 10.56 -0.13
C GLU A 48 20.28 9.43 -0.95
N ILE A 49 19.12 9.70 -1.51
CA ILE A 49 18.47 8.86 -2.50
C ILE A 49 18.77 9.46 -3.87
N THR A 50 19.38 8.68 -4.75
CA THR A 50 19.58 9.03 -6.15
C THR A 50 18.71 8.14 -7.02
N ILE A 51 17.88 8.72 -7.89
CA ILE A 51 17.03 8.02 -8.86
C ILE A 51 17.48 8.41 -10.27
N LYS A 52 17.80 7.41 -11.10
CA LYS A 52 18.09 7.57 -12.53
C LYS A 52 16.87 7.15 -13.32
N VAL A 53 16.28 8.14 -13.98
CA VAL A 53 15.06 7.98 -14.76
C VAL A 53 15.37 7.27 -16.08
N GLY A 54 14.75 6.10 -16.28
CA GLY A 54 14.84 5.27 -17.47
C GLY A 54 14.57 6.08 -18.74
N GLY A 55 15.28 5.76 -19.82
CA GLY A 55 15.08 6.39 -21.14
C GLY A 55 15.51 7.85 -21.31
N ALA A 56 15.63 8.63 -20.22
CA ALA A 56 15.90 10.07 -20.30
C ALA A 56 17.34 10.47 -19.93
N GLY A 57 18.12 9.57 -19.31
CA GLY A 57 19.48 9.88 -18.82
C GLY A 57 19.49 10.97 -17.74
N GLN A 58 18.35 11.20 -17.08
CA GLN A 58 18.19 12.22 -16.05
C GLN A 58 18.34 11.59 -14.67
N GLU A 59 18.98 12.33 -13.77
CA GLU A 59 19.15 11.94 -12.38
C GLU A 59 18.44 12.94 -11.47
N ARG A 60 17.77 12.43 -10.43
CA ARG A 60 17.18 13.23 -9.35
C ARG A 60 17.71 12.74 -8.02
N LYS A 61 17.92 13.68 -7.10
CA LYS A 61 18.51 13.40 -5.80
C LYS A 61 17.74 14.11 -4.71
N GLY A 62 17.44 13.43 -3.62
CA GLY A 62 16.91 14.03 -2.41
C GLY A 62 17.55 13.41 -1.17
N VAL A 63 17.64 14.18 -0.09
CA VAL A 63 18.29 13.78 1.16
C VAL A 63 17.26 13.76 2.29
N PHE A 64 17.12 12.61 2.95
CA PHE A 64 16.07 12.33 3.94
C PHE A 64 16.62 11.60 5.16
N SER A 65 15.95 11.75 6.31
CA SER A 65 16.15 10.85 7.44
C SER A 65 15.31 9.58 7.26
N LEU A 66 15.96 8.46 6.95
CA LEU A 66 15.26 7.20 6.64
C LEU A 66 15.26 6.21 7.82
N GLY A 67 16.20 6.31 8.75
CA GLY A 67 16.46 5.23 9.70
C GLY A 67 16.77 3.91 8.97
N ASN A 68 16.02 2.86 9.30
CA ASN A 68 15.99 1.56 8.59
C ASN A 68 14.92 1.50 7.49
N GLY A 69 14.33 2.63 7.13
CA GLY A 69 13.31 2.75 6.09
C GLY A 69 13.88 2.69 4.68
N GLY A 70 13.10 3.15 3.72
CA GLY A 70 13.53 3.10 2.32
C GLY A 70 12.49 3.56 1.32
N LEU A 71 12.88 3.46 0.06
CA LEU A 71 12.05 3.74 -1.09
C LEU A 71 11.26 2.49 -1.48
N LEU A 72 9.97 2.68 -1.72
CA LEU A 72 9.07 1.63 -2.21
C LEU A 72 8.35 2.14 -3.46
N PRO A 73 8.15 1.30 -4.49
CA PRO A 73 7.28 1.63 -5.60
C PRO A 73 5.87 1.96 -5.10
N GLY A 74 5.25 2.98 -5.67
CA GLY A 74 3.92 3.42 -5.28
C GLY A 74 2.84 2.43 -5.66
N TYR A 75 1.70 2.56 -4.97
CA TYR A 75 0.52 1.76 -5.30
C TYR A 75 -0.01 2.15 -6.68
N ILE A 76 -0.18 3.46 -6.93
CA ILE A 76 -0.55 4.05 -8.22
C ILE A 76 0.71 4.19 -9.10
N PRO A 77 0.66 3.82 -10.40
CA PRO A 77 1.80 3.99 -11.31
C PRO A 77 2.30 5.44 -11.38
N GLY A 78 3.62 5.62 -11.39
CA GLY A 78 4.27 6.93 -11.33
C GLY A 78 4.37 7.54 -9.93
N ASP A 79 3.87 6.84 -8.91
CA ASP A 79 4.11 7.19 -7.51
C ASP A 79 5.27 6.38 -6.95
N PHE A 80 5.92 6.93 -5.93
CA PHE A 80 6.74 6.17 -5.00
C PHE A 80 6.53 6.67 -3.57
N SER A 81 6.87 5.82 -2.60
CA SER A 81 6.77 6.12 -1.18
C SER A 81 8.14 6.06 -0.52
N LEU A 82 8.39 6.95 0.45
CA LEU A 82 9.51 6.87 1.37
C LEU A 82 8.98 6.61 2.77
N LEU A 83 9.43 5.52 3.40
CA LEU A 83 9.27 5.34 4.84
C LEU A 83 10.39 6.10 5.55
N LEU A 84 10.02 7.15 6.28
CA LEU A 84 10.94 8.05 6.99
C LEU A 84 11.01 7.69 8.47
N ASP A 85 12.17 7.96 9.08
CA ASP A 85 12.42 7.74 10.51
C ASP A 85 11.98 6.33 10.97
N PHE A 86 12.08 5.35 10.08
CA PHE A 86 11.59 4.01 10.32
C PHE A 86 12.64 3.26 11.12
N TYR A 87 12.43 3.10 12.42
CA TYR A 87 13.25 2.21 13.23
C TYR A 87 12.52 0.88 13.39
N THR A 88 13.25 -0.21 13.21
CA THR A 88 12.70 -1.56 13.41
C THR A 88 12.11 -1.63 14.82
N ARG A 89 10.85 -2.08 14.93
CA ARG A 89 10.10 -2.22 16.18
C ARG A 89 9.63 -0.93 16.86
N ASN A 90 9.90 0.25 16.29
CA ASN A 90 9.09 1.42 16.63
C ASN A 90 7.64 1.15 16.19
N THR A 91 6.65 1.62 16.93
CA THR A 91 5.24 1.50 16.50
C THR A 91 4.85 2.68 15.63
N ASP A 92 5.47 3.84 15.83
CA ASP A 92 5.26 5.02 15.00
C ASP A 92 5.87 4.83 13.60
N LEU A 93 5.13 5.31 12.60
CA LEU A 93 5.48 5.28 11.20
C LEU A 93 5.30 6.66 10.60
N THR A 94 6.29 7.10 9.83
CA THR A 94 6.21 8.29 8.97
C THR A 94 6.43 7.87 7.54
N LYS A 95 5.58 8.35 6.62
CA LYS A 95 5.68 8.04 5.20
C LYS A 95 5.38 9.25 4.34
N TYR A 96 6.21 9.49 3.33
CA TYR A 96 6.00 10.50 2.30
C TYR A 96 5.68 9.81 0.99
N ASP A 97 4.66 10.28 0.27
CA ASP A 97 4.31 9.78 -1.06
C ASP A 97 4.49 10.87 -2.12
N PHE A 98 5.21 10.50 -3.16
CA PHE A 98 5.65 11.35 -4.24
C PHE A 98 5.01 10.87 -5.55
N ARG A 99 4.64 11.81 -6.42
CA ARG A 99 4.02 11.53 -7.72
C ARG A 99 4.79 12.21 -8.84
N TRP A 100 5.13 11.46 -9.89
CA TRP A 100 5.81 12.00 -11.06
C TRP A 100 4.96 13.07 -11.76
N VAL A 101 5.57 14.22 -12.04
CA VAL A 101 4.94 15.29 -12.82
C VAL A 101 5.78 15.55 -14.07
N PRO A 102 5.36 15.07 -15.25
CA PRO A 102 6.14 15.18 -16.49
C PRO A 102 6.55 16.61 -16.85
N ALA A 103 5.70 17.60 -16.55
CA ALA A 103 5.98 19.01 -16.82
C ALA A 103 7.16 19.55 -15.99
N LEU A 104 7.36 19.02 -14.78
CA LEU A 104 8.45 19.40 -13.87
C LEU A 104 9.65 18.46 -14.03
N LYS A 105 9.46 17.30 -14.67
CA LYS A 105 10.45 16.23 -14.79
C LYS A 105 11.00 15.84 -13.42
N ASP A 106 10.13 15.80 -12.42
CA ASP A 106 10.46 15.42 -11.07
C ASP A 106 9.22 14.86 -10.38
N TRP A 107 9.41 14.23 -9.23
CA TRP A 107 8.32 13.83 -8.38
C TRP A 107 7.95 14.92 -7.39
N VAL A 108 6.66 15.15 -7.23
CA VAL A 108 6.09 16.12 -6.30
C VAL A 108 5.56 15.38 -5.09
N LEU A 109 5.94 15.82 -3.89
CA LEU A 109 5.32 15.35 -2.65
C LEU A 109 3.84 15.75 -2.65
N TYR A 110 2.95 14.77 -2.65
CA TYR A 110 1.51 15.02 -2.63
C TYR A 110 0.85 14.57 -1.33
N LYS A 111 1.54 13.76 -0.52
CA LYS A 111 1.01 13.25 0.74
C LYS A 111 2.11 13.00 1.77
N THR A 112 1.81 13.35 3.02
CA THR A 112 2.55 12.88 4.20
C THR A 112 1.59 12.16 5.12
N SER A 113 2.04 11.04 5.68
CA SER A 113 1.23 10.20 6.55
C SER A 113 2.03 9.82 7.79
N THR A 114 1.41 9.90 8.96
CA THR A 114 1.90 9.22 10.17
C THR A 114 0.81 8.33 10.75
N TRP A 115 1.20 7.21 11.35
CA TRP A 115 0.29 6.32 12.07
C TRP A 115 1.06 5.41 13.02
N VAL A 116 0.32 4.73 13.89
CA VAL A 116 0.85 3.75 14.84
C VAL A 116 0.48 2.36 14.37
N GLU A 117 1.44 1.44 14.35
CA GLU A 117 1.23 0.00 14.18
C GLU A 117 1.61 -0.73 15.48
N PRO A 118 0.64 -0.94 16.40
CA PRO A 118 0.93 -1.56 17.69
C PRO A 118 1.54 -2.96 17.57
N SER A 119 1.20 -3.71 16.52
CA SER A 119 1.77 -5.03 16.24
C SER A 119 3.29 -5.05 16.04
N ARG A 120 3.93 -3.90 15.83
CA ARG A 120 5.39 -3.77 15.70
C ARG A 120 6.12 -3.73 17.04
N ASP A 121 5.40 -3.50 18.14
CA ASP A 121 5.99 -3.45 19.48
C ASP A 121 6.73 -4.76 19.80
N GLU A 122 7.86 -4.66 20.50
CA GLU A 122 8.71 -5.80 20.84
C GLU A 122 7.97 -6.83 21.70
N ARG A 123 7.05 -6.37 22.58
CA ARG A 123 6.27 -7.26 23.44
C ARG A 123 5.44 -8.28 22.63
N TYR A 124 4.96 -7.88 21.45
CA TYR A 124 4.15 -8.74 20.59
C TYR A 124 5.00 -9.45 19.54
N SER A 125 6.01 -8.78 18.99
CA SER A 125 6.82 -9.29 17.88
C SER A 125 7.96 -10.22 18.32
N LEU A 126 8.43 -10.12 19.57
CA LEU A 126 9.53 -10.92 20.11
C LEU A 126 9.12 -11.70 21.37
N ASP A 127 8.43 -11.04 22.31
CA ASP A 127 8.12 -11.65 23.60
C ASP A 127 6.88 -12.58 23.54
N ASN A 128 6.27 -12.71 22.36
CA ASN A 128 5.09 -13.53 22.07
C ASN A 128 3.89 -13.25 22.98
N GLU A 129 3.77 -12.01 23.49
CA GLU A 129 2.53 -11.60 24.14
C GLU A 129 1.38 -11.62 23.14
N VAL A 130 0.18 -11.95 23.61
CA VAL A 130 -1.02 -11.94 22.79
C VAL A 130 -1.37 -10.50 22.45
N LEU A 131 -1.39 -10.19 21.15
CA LEU A 131 -1.80 -8.88 20.64
C LEU A 131 -3.29 -8.64 20.93
N PRO A 132 -3.66 -7.59 21.69
CA PRO A 132 -5.06 -7.23 21.90
C PRO A 132 -5.77 -6.94 20.58
N ASP A 133 -7.07 -7.18 20.52
CA ASP A 133 -7.81 -7.12 19.26
C ASP A 133 -7.83 -5.72 18.64
N GLU A 134 -7.91 -4.66 19.44
CA GLU A 134 -7.78 -3.28 18.98
C GLU A 134 -6.39 -2.98 18.42
N ALA A 135 -5.35 -3.60 18.98
CA ALA A 135 -3.95 -3.41 18.61
C ALA A 135 -3.58 -4.12 17.29
N ARG A 136 -4.49 -4.96 16.74
CA ARG A 136 -4.34 -5.56 15.41
C ARG A 136 -4.48 -4.55 14.28
N PHE A 137 -5.17 -3.44 14.53
CA PHE A 137 -5.41 -2.40 13.53
C PHE A 137 -4.38 -1.29 13.64
N PRO A 138 -3.95 -0.69 12.51
CA PRO A 138 -3.27 0.59 12.53
C PRO A 138 -4.14 1.67 13.17
N GLN A 139 -3.52 2.58 13.91
CA GLN A 139 -4.21 3.60 14.71
C GLN A 139 -3.59 4.97 14.52
N GLN A 140 -4.28 6.01 15.00
CA GLN A 140 -3.77 7.38 15.09
C GLN A 140 -3.25 7.93 13.75
N PHE A 141 -3.97 7.66 12.66
CA PHE A 141 -3.64 8.21 11.36
C PHE A 141 -3.69 9.74 11.38
N HIS A 142 -2.60 10.35 10.94
CA HIS A 142 -2.53 11.75 10.59
C HIS A 142 -2.02 11.85 9.15
N VAL A 143 -2.96 12.01 8.22
CA VAL A 143 -2.68 12.07 6.78
C VAL A 143 -2.95 13.47 6.27
N ARG A 144 -1.99 14.02 5.55
CA ARG A 144 -2.05 15.37 4.99
C ARG A 144 -1.81 15.33 3.50
N ARG A 145 -2.74 15.88 2.73
CA ARG A 145 -2.54 16.14 1.31
C ARG A 145 -1.81 17.46 1.14
N ILE A 146 -0.69 17.40 0.45
CA ILE A 146 0.21 18.52 0.29
C ILE A 146 -0.16 19.28 -0.98
N LYS A 147 -0.35 20.59 -0.84
CA LYS A 147 -0.46 21.49 -1.97
C LYS A 147 0.89 21.48 -2.69
N CYS A 148 0.85 21.26 -4.01
CA CYS A 148 2.01 21.38 -4.89
C CYS A 148 2.86 22.63 -4.54
N CYS A 149 4.19 22.62 -4.67
CA CYS A 149 4.99 21.76 -5.53
C CYS A 149 6.34 21.40 -4.91
N ALA A 150 6.34 20.89 -3.66
CA ALA A 150 7.56 20.41 -3.03
C ALA A 150 8.17 19.25 -3.84
N LEU A 151 9.27 19.53 -4.56
CA LEU A 151 9.90 18.56 -5.43
C LEU A 151 10.77 17.61 -4.62
N PHE A 152 10.85 16.34 -5.03
CA PHE A 152 11.79 15.37 -4.46
C PHE A 152 13.22 15.91 -4.49
N SER A 153 13.63 16.58 -5.57
CA SER A 153 14.98 17.13 -5.68
C SER A 153 15.28 18.35 -4.79
N GLU A 154 14.27 18.93 -4.14
CA GLU A 154 14.43 20.06 -3.22
C GLU A 154 14.65 19.62 -1.77
N PHE A 155 14.54 18.32 -1.47
CA PHE A 155 14.75 17.81 -0.12
C PHE A 155 16.23 17.76 0.25
N LEU A 156 16.62 18.63 1.18
CA LEU A 156 17.92 18.62 1.84
C LEU A 156 17.70 18.53 3.37
N GLY A 157 17.59 17.32 3.91
CA GLY A 157 17.29 17.10 5.32
C GLY A 157 15.81 17.31 5.64
N ASN A 158 15.47 18.38 6.36
CA ASN A 158 14.09 18.66 6.80
C ASN A 158 13.11 19.02 5.65
N GLY A 159 13.63 19.21 4.44
CA GLY A 159 12.83 19.49 3.25
C GLY A 159 12.28 20.93 3.16
N PRO A 160 11.57 21.25 2.06
CA PRO A 160 10.92 22.53 1.88
C PRO A 160 9.74 22.71 2.86
N ALA A 161 9.35 23.96 3.10
CA ALA A 161 8.14 24.27 3.85
C ALA A 161 6.91 23.78 3.09
N LEU A 162 6.12 22.90 3.73
CA LEU A 162 4.94 22.30 3.12
C LEU A 162 3.68 23.13 3.39
N GLN A 163 2.81 23.21 2.40
CA GLN A 163 1.47 23.77 2.54
C GLN A 163 0.44 22.66 2.39
N GLU A 164 -0.52 22.59 3.30
CA GLU A 164 -1.58 21.60 3.24
C GLU A 164 -2.72 22.08 2.33
N LEU A 165 -3.36 21.14 1.64
CA LEU A 165 -4.63 21.40 0.96
C LEU A 165 -5.72 21.67 2.00
N SER A 166 -6.75 22.42 1.59
CA SER A 166 -7.98 22.51 2.38
C SER A 166 -8.63 21.12 2.50
N SER A 167 -9.47 20.89 3.51
CA SER A 167 -10.16 19.60 3.66
C SER A 167 -11.02 19.24 2.44
N GLU A 168 -11.63 20.23 1.79
CA GLU A 168 -12.41 20.02 0.55
C GLU A 168 -11.50 19.61 -0.61
N ASP A 169 -10.39 20.33 -0.81
CA ASP A 169 -9.41 19.99 -1.86
C ASP A 169 -8.79 18.62 -1.64
N ALA A 170 -8.43 18.31 -0.39
CA ALA A 170 -7.88 17.01 -0.01
C ALA A 170 -8.88 15.88 -0.30
N ALA A 171 -10.15 16.05 0.08
CA ALA A 171 -11.20 15.08 -0.24
C ALA A 171 -11.35 14.88 -1.75
N ARG A 172 -11.28 15.95 -2.55
CA ARG A 172 -11.32 15.85 -4.02
C ARG A 172 -10.14 15.06 -4.59
N GLU A 173 -8.93 15.30 -4.11
CA GLU A 173 -7.75 14.53 -4.57
C GLU A 173 -7.83 13.06 -4.14
N VAL A 174 -8.28 12.78 -2.91
CA VAL A 174 -8.52 11.40 -2.46
C VAL A 174 -9.58 10.72 -3.32
N SER A 175 -10.69 11.39 -3.65
CA SER A 175 -11.73 10.84 -4.53
C SER A 175 -11.20 10.53 -5.93
N LYS A 176 -10.27 11.34 -6.49
CA LYS A 176 -9.64 11.05 -7.78
C LYS A 176 -8.76 9.81 -7.73
N ASP A 177 -7.90 9.70 -6.71
CA ASP A 177 -7.06 8.51 -6.52
C ASP A 177 -7.92 7.25 -6.32
N LEU A 178 -8.98 7.35 -5.51
CA LEU A 178 -9.94 6.29 -5.31
C LEU A 178 -10.62 5.88 -6.63
N GLN A 179 -11.11 6.84 -7.40
CA GLN A 179 -11.74 6.56 -8.69
C GLN A 179 -10.77 5.80 -9.62
N PHE A 180 -9.53 6.27 -9.72
CA PHE A 180 -8.49 5.59 -10.48
C PHE A 180 -8.29 4.14 -10.00
N VAL A 181 -8.22 3.94 -8.68
CA VAL A 181 -8.04 2.60 -8.10
C VAL A 181 -9.24 1.70 -8.42
N LEU A 182 -10.47 2.17 -8.26
CA LEU A 182 -11.68 1.38 -8.48
C LEU A 182 -11.92 1.09 -9.97
N GLU A 183 -11.57 2.00 -10.87
CA GLU A 183 -11.65 1.77 -12.32
C GLU A 183 -10.66 0.68 -12.75
N ASN A 184 -9.43 0.71 -12.24
CA ASN A 184 -8.42 -0.30 -12.52
C ASN A 184 -8.68 -1.62 -11.78
N TYR A 185 -9.34 -1.58 -10.62
CA TYR A 185 -9.75 -2.78 -9.90
C TYR A 185 -10.63 -3.68 -10.76
N ARG A 186 -11.53 -3.11 -11.56
CA ARG A 186 -12.44 -3.84 -12.47
C ARG A 186 -11.71 -4.62 -13.57
N LEU A 187 -10.44 -4.30 -13.84
CA LEU A 187 -9.60 -5.04 -14.77
C LEU A 187 -9.08 -6.36 -14.15
N GLY A 188 -9.24 -6.55 -12.84
CA GLY A 188 -8.82 -7.73 -12.10
C GLY A 188 -7.35 -8.05 -12.34
N GLU A 189 -7.05 -9.33 -12.58
CA GLU A 189 -5.69 -9.79 -12.88
C GLU A 189 -5.14 -9.30 -14.23
N GLY A 190 -5.97 -8.71 -15.09
CA GLY A 190 -5.55 -8.11 -16.35
C GLY A 190 -5.01 -6.69 -16.19
N GLY A 191 -5.25 -6.04 -15.05
CA GLY A 191 -4.72 -4.71 -14.72
C GLY A 191 -3.38 -4.78 -13.98
N SER A 192 -2.59 -3.71 -14.10
CA SER A 192 -1.27 -3.59 -13.44
C SER A 192 -1.34 -3.07 -11.99
N LEU A 193 -2.54 -2.70 -11.51
CA LEU A 193 -2.70 -2.05 -10.23
C LEU A 193 -2.78 -3.02 -9.05
N LEU A 194 -3.50 -4.14 -9.21
CA LEU A 194 -3.78 -5.06 -8.10
C LEU A 194 -2.71 -6.12 -7.91
N TYR A 195 -1.92 -6.40 -8.94
CA TYR A 195 -0.95 -7.48 -8.95
C TYR A 195 0.40 -7.00 -9.47
N THR A 196 1.47 -7.44 -8.83
CA THR A 196 2.83 -7.45 -9.40
C THR A 196 3.17 -8.84 -9.91
N VAL A 197 4.29 -8.96 -10.60
CA VAL A 197 4.88 -10.24 -11.01
C VAL A 197 6.17 -10.41 -10.23
N ASP A 198 6.37 -11.55 -9.57
CA ASP A 198 7.62 -11.86 -8.86
C ASP A 198 8.69 -12.40 -9.82
N ASP A 199 9.91 -12.63 -9.32
CA ASP A 199 11.08 -13.11 -10.09
C ASP A 199 10.83 -14.45 -10.81
N LYS A 200 9.78 -15.19 -10.42
CA LYS A 200 9.39 -16.46 -11.05
C LYS A 200 8.30 -16.29 -12.12
N GLY A 201 7.86 -15.06 -12.35
CA GLY A 201 6.73 -14.77 -13.23
C GLY A 201 5.37 -14.99 -12.58
N GLU A 202 5.29 -15.24 -11.26
CA GLU A 202 4.03 -15.47 -10.58
C GLU A 202 3.38 -14.15 -10.17
N LYS A 203 2.06 -14.04 -10.37
CA LYS A 203 1.31 -12.86 -9.94
C LYS A 203 1.20 -12.84 -8.41
N ARG A 204 1.55 -11.70 -7.82
CA ARG A 204 1.41 -11.43 -6.38
C ARG A 204 0.51 -10.23 -6.16
N PRO A 205 -0.43 -10.26 -5.21
CA PRO A 205 -1.23 -9.09 -4.88
C PRO A 205 -0.33 -7.94 -4.40
N LYS A 206 -0.56 -6.73 -4.92
CA LYS A 206 0.09 -5.53 -4.40
C LYS A 206 -0.40 -5.26 -2.98
N VAL A 207 0.54 -4.95 -2.09
CA VAL A 207 0.20 -4.48 -0.73
C VAL A 207 -0.46 -3.11 -0.84
N THR A 208 -1.71 -3.03 -0.41
CA THR A 208 -2.44 -1.75 -0.36
C THR A 208 -1.89 -0.88 0.76
N PRO A 209 -1.57 0.41 0.51
CA PRO A 209 -1.11 1.31 1.55
C PRO A 209 -2.18 1.56 2.61
N ARG A 210 -1.80 1.42 3.89
CA ARG A 210 -2.71 1.56 5.05
C ARG A 210 -3.28 2.97 5.18
N ASP A 211 -2.43 3.96 4.95
CA ASP A 211 -2.81 5.37 4.95
C ASP A 211 -3.76 5.70 3.80
N PHE A 212 -3.60 5.07 2.63
CA PHE A 212 -4.56 5.21 1.54
C PHE A 212 -5.91 4.60 1.90
N LEU A 213 -5.94 3.42 2.53
CA LEU A 213 -7.18 2.84 3.05
C LEU A 213 -7.86 3.73 4.07
N TYR A 214 -7.11 4.36 4.96
CA TYR A 214 -7.65 5.38 5.86
C TYR A 214 -8.28 6.54 5.08
N GLU A 215 -7.60 7.10 4.08
CA GLU A 215 -8.16 8.16 3.23
C GLU A 215 -9.45 7.75 2.52
N MET A 216 -9.51 6.51 2.03
CA MET A 216 -10.73 5.94 1.42
C MET A 216 -11.92 5.99 2.38
N THR A 217 -11.71 5.77 3.68
CA THR A 217 -12.80 5.86 4.68
C THR A 217 -13.32 7.30 4.86
N LEU A 218 -12.49 8.31 4.61
CA LEU A 218 -12.87 9.73 4.75
C LEU A 218 -13.80 10.20 3.64
N VAL A 219 -13.69 9.60 2.45
CA VAL A 219 -14.51 9.92 1.27
C VAL A 219 -15.60 8.89 0.98
N LEU A 220 -15.78 7.92 1.87
CA LEU A 220 -16.81 6.88 1.75
C LEU A 220 -18.20 7.52 1.58
N GLY A 221 -18.93 7.18 0.52
CA GLY A 221 -20.18 7.82 0.09
C GLY A 221 -21.15 6.80 -0.52
N GLU A 222 -22.43 7.18 -0.69
CA GLU A 222 -23.45 6.31 -1.30
C GLU A 222 -23.09 5.90 -2.73
N ASP A 223 -22.37 6.76 -3.43
CA ASP A 223 -21.90 6.58 -4.80
C ASP A 223 -20.75 5.58 -4.92
N ASN A 224 -19.97 5.37 -3.85
CA ASN A 224 -18.76 4.54 -3.89
C ASN A 224 -18.78 3.35 -2.93
N VAL A 225 -19.70 3.28 -1.97
CA VAL A 225 -19.73 2.24 -0.94
C VAL A 225 -19.77 0.81 -1.50
N SER A 226 -20.50 0.55 -2.59
CA SER A 226 -20.52 -0.79 -3.18
C SER A 226 -19.15 -1.17 -3.73
N SER A 227 -18.46 -0.26 -4.42
CA SER A 227 -17.11 -0.52 -4.91
C SER A 227 -16.07 -0.59 -3.79
N MET A 228 -16.30 0.11 -2.67
CA MET A 228 -15.48 -0.06 -1.46
C MET A 228 -15.69 -1.44 -0.82
N SER A 229 -16.92 -1.95 -0.80
CA SER A 229 -17.20 -3.33 -0.37
C SER A 229 -16.48 -4.34 -1.26
N ASP A 230 -16.56 -4.19 -2.58
CA ASP A 230 -15.84 -5.07 -3.54
C ASP A 230 -14.32 -5.02 -3.31
N TYR A 231 -13.77 -3.84 -3.00
CA TYR A 231 -12.36 -3.68 -2.69
C TYR A 231 -11.99 -4.34 -1.34
N ALA A 232 -12.85 -4.25 -0.33
CA ALA A 232 -12.66 -4.95 0.94
C ALA A 232 -12.70 -6.47 0.78
N ASP A 233 -13.56 -6.98 -0.11
CA ASP A 233 -13.60 -8.39 -0.46
C ASP A 233 -12.31 -8.82 -1.16
N PHE A 234 -11.75 -7.99 -2.05
CA PHE A 234 -10.43 -8.24 -2.62
C PHE A 234 -9.33 -8.34 -1.56
N LEU A 235 -9.32 -7.43 -0.58
CA LEU A 235 -8.37 -7.52 0.53
C LEU A 235 -8.54 -8.83 1.31
N TYR A 236 -9.78 -9.26 1.54
CA TYR A 236 -10.09 -10.52 2.22
C TYR A 236 -9.60 -11.74 1.42
N GLN A 237 -9.89 -11.80 0.11
CA GLN A 237 -9.47 -12.91 -0.75
C GLN A 237 -7.94 -13.05 -0.84
N ASN A 238 -7.21 -11.97 -0.64
CA ASN A 238 -5.75 -11.94 -0.60
C ASN A 238 -5.18 -11.99 0.83
N GLU A 239 -5.96 -12.54 1.76
CA GLU A 239 -5.59 -12.78 3.17
C GLU A 239 -5.21 -11.53 3.98
N ASN A 240 -5.51 -10.34 3.46
CA ASN A 240 -5.34 -9.08 4.18
C ASN A 240 -6.57 -8.78 5.05
N PHE A 241 -6.87 -9.71 5.97
CA PHE A 241 -8.07 -9.67 6.81
C PHE A 241 -8.15 -8.42 7.68
N VAL A 242 -7.01 -7.94 8.19
CA VAL A 242 -6.96 -6.71 9.01
C VAL A 242 -7.42 -5.50 8.20
N MET A 243 -6.92 -5.32 6.98
CA MET A 243 -7.29 -4.17 6.15
C MET A 243 -8.70 -4.30 5.57
N SER A 244 -9.13 -5.53 5.25
CA SER A 244 -10.53 -5.80 4.88
C SER A 244 -11.47 -5.41 6.02
N ALA A 245 -11.22 -5.90 7.23
CA ALA A 245 -12.00 -5.57 8.43
C ALA A 245 -11.96 -4.06 8.74
N PHE A 246 -10.83 -3.39 8.55
CA PHE A 246 -10.69 -1.95 8.73
C PHE A 246 -11.68 -1.17 7.86
N LEU A 247 -11.76 -1.48 6.57
CA LEU A 247 -12.69 -0.82 5.63
C LEU A 247 -14.15 -1.24 5.90
N LEU A 248 -14.40 -2.52 6.11
CA LEU A 248 -15.74 -3.06 6.40
C LEU A 248 -16.33 -2.50 7.69
N ARG A 249 -15.50 -2.23 8.71
CA ARG A 249 -15.94 -1.59 9.96
C ARG A 249 -16.50 -0.19 9.70
N GLU A 250 -15.85 0.60 8.86
CA GLU A 250 -16.34 1.94 8.51
C GLU A 250 -17.58 1.89 7.61
N ILE A 251 -17.65 0.94 6.68
CA ILE A 251 -18.85 0.71 5.87
C ILE A 251 -20.02 0.32 6.75
N HIS A 252 -19.84 -0.67 7.63
CA HIS A 252 -20.87 -1.14 8.55
C HIS A 252 -21.35 -0.03 9.50
N ARG A 253 -20.44 0.80 10.01
CA ARG A 253 -20.76 1.94 10.87
C ARG A 253 -21.59 3.00 10.13
N LYS A 254 -21.26 3.30 8.87
CA LYS A 254 -21.89 4.37 8.09
C LYS A 254 -23.19 3.93 7.39
N TYR A 255 -23.24 2.67 6.97
CA TYR A 255 -24.35 2.05 6.23
C TYR A 255 -24.80 0.76 6.92
N PRO A 256 -25.33 0.85 8.15
CA PRO A 256 -25.66 -0.33 8.96
C PRO A 256 -26.77 -1.20 8.33
N GLU A 257 -27.57 -0.68 7.40
CA GLU A 257 -28.56 -1.43 6.65
C GLU A 257 -27.96 -2.40 5.61
N ARG A 258 -26.69 -2.23 5.25
CA ARG A 258 -25.98 -3.13 4.32
C ARG A 258 -25.65 -4.47 4.98
N VAL A 259 -26.57 -5.41 4.86
CA VAL A 259 -26.48 -6.77 5.41
C VAL A 259 -25.20 -7.50 4.99
N GLU A 260 -24.75 -7.29 3.75
CA GLU A 260 -23.52 -7.89 3.20
C GLU A 260 -22.27 -7.42 3.97
N ALA A 261 -22.17 -6.14 4.30
CA ALA A 261 -21.04 -5.61 5.07
C ALA A 261 -20.97 -6.23 6.48
N THR A 262 -22.11 -6.50 7.11
CA THR A 262 -22.16 -7.15 8.44
C THR A 262 -21.55 -8.56 8.40
N VAL A 263 -21.95 -9.39 7.43
CA VAL A 263 -21.42 -10.77 7.36
C VAL A 263 -19.97 -10.81 6.89
N SER A 264 -19.57 -9.95 5.94
CA SER A 264 -18.17 -9.85 5.52
C SER A 264 -17.26 -9.39 6.67
N LEU A 265 -17.71 -8.44 7.50
CA LEU A 265 -16.96 -8.02 8.69
C LEU A 265 -16.84 -9.15 9.71
N ALA A 266 -17.92 -9.91 9.93
CA ALA A 266 -17.92 -11.09 10.80
C ALA A 266 -16.93 -12.16 10.31
N ASP A 267 -16.91 -12.43 9.00
CA ASP A 267 -15.95 -13.35 8.38
C ASP A 267 -14.52 -12.85 8.57
N ALA A 268 -14.24 -11.57 8.32
CA ALA A 268 -12.91 -10.98 8.51
C ALA A 268 -12.43 -11.09 9.97
N TYR A 269 -13.27 -10.74 10.95
CA TYR A 269 -12.96 -10.91 12.37
C TYR A 269 -12.73 -12.37 12.75
N SER A 270 -13.54 -13.30 12.24
CA SER A 270 -13.35 -14.73 12.50
C SER A 270 -12.02 -15.24 11.96
N ARG A 271 -11.59 -14.77 10.77
CA ARG A 271 -10.27 -15.09 10.20
C ARG A 271 -9.11 -14.51 10.99
N MET A 272 -9.32 -13.38 11.66
CA MET A 272 -8.35 -12.78 12.58
C MET A 272 -8.31 -13.49 13.94
N GLY A 273 -9.25 -14.39 14.24
CA GLY A 273 -9.36 -15.02 15.56
C GLY A 273 -10.14 -14.19 16.59
N MET A 274 -10.76 -13.09 16.17
CA MET A 274 -11.63 -12.21 16.97
C MET A 274 -13.04 -12.82 17.07
N GLN A 275 -13.16 -13.97 17.76
CA GLN A 275 -14.37 -14.78 17.72
C GLN A 275 -15.55 -14.14 18.45
N GLU A 276 -15.31 -13.33 19.49
CA GLU A 276 -16.38 -12.66 20.23
C GLU A 276 -17.07 -11.60 19.36
N GLU A 277 -16.28 -10.76 18.70
CA GLU A 277 -16.74 -9.72 17.78
C GLU A 277 -17.39 -10.35 16.55
N ALA A 278 -16.77 -11.39 15.97
CA ALA A 278 -17.34 -12.12 14.86
C ALA A 278 -18.70 -12.73 15.23
N CYS A 279 -18.82 -13.34 16.42
CA CYS A 279 -20.09 -13.94 16.84
C CYS A 279 -21.20 -12.89 17.01
N SER A 280 -20.88 -11.74 17.59
CA SER A 280 -21.81 -10.62 17.71
C SER A 280 -22.38 -10.21 16.34
N LEU A 281 -21.50 -10.05 15.35
CA LEU A 281 -21.89 -9.67 13.99
C LEU A 281 -22.65 -10.77 13.24
N TYR A 282 -22.32 -12.05 13.43
CA TYR A 282 -23.13 -13.13 12.85
C TYR A 282 -24.56 -13.14 13.41
N LYS A 283 -24.74 -12.91 14.72
CA LYS A 283 -26.08 -12.78 15.32
C LYS A 283 -26.82 -11.60 14.72
N GLU A 284 -26.16 -10.45 14.58
CA GLU A 284 -26.75 -9.28 13.95
C GLU A 284 -27.16 -9.56 12.49
N TYR A 285 -26.31 -10.24 11.71
CA TYR A 285 -26.62 -10.66 10.35
C TYR A 285 -27.87 -11.56 10.30
N LEU A 286 -27.99 -12.54 11.20
CA LEU A 286 -29.18 -13.39 11.28
C LEU A 286 -30.46 -12.60 11.57
N ASP A 287 -30.38 -11.65 12.50
CA ASP A 287 -31.53 -10.82 12.86
C ASP A 287 -31.95 -9.89 11.71
N LYS A 288 -30.99 -9.33 10.96
CA LYS A 288 -31.29 -8.58 9.72
C LYS A 288 -31.95 -9.48 8.67
N MET A 289 -31.42 -10.67 8.45
CA MET A 289 -31.99 -11.61 7.47
C MET A 289 -33.40 -12.06 7.86
N ARG A 290 -33.68 -12.23 9.16
CA ARG A 290 -35.03 -12.46 9.69
C ARG A 290 -35.97 -11.28 9.45
N ALA A 291 -35.54 -10.07 9.78
CA ALA A 291 -36.34 -8.86 9.57
C ALA A 291 -36.72 -8.66 8.09
N LEU A 292 -35.85 -9.10 7.17
CA LEU A 292 -36.10 -9.07 5.73
C LEU A 292 -36.90 -10.27 5.20
N GLY A 293 -37.26 -11.25 6.04
CA GLY A 293 -37.95 -12.47 5.62
C GLY A 293 -37.09 -13.38 4.71
N ARG A 294 -35.76 -13.34 4.87
CA ARG A 294 -34.77 -14.04 4.04
C ARG A 294 -33.98 -15.10 4.81
N GLU A 295 -34.53 -15.64 5.89
CA GLU A 295 -33.85 -16.62 6.76
C GLU A 295 -33.43 -17.91 6.01
N ASP A 296 -34.16 -18.23 4.94
CA ASP A 296 -33.90 -19.34 4.02
C ASP A 296 -32.59 -19.18 3.24
N LYS A 297 -32.13 -17.92 3.03
CA LYS A 297 -30.88 -17.61 2.32
C LYS A 297 -29.65 -17.62 3.21
N VAL A 298 -29.81 -17.83 4.51
CA VAL A 298 -28.69 -17.88 5.46
C VAL A 298 -28.02 -19.26 5.40
N SER A 299 -26.71 -19.27 5.16
CA SER A 299 -25.90 -20.50 5.13
C SER A 299 -25.86 -21.20 6.51
N GLU A 300 -25.73 -22.53 6.52
CA GLU A 300 -25.58 -23.28 7.77
C GLU A 300 -24.28 -22.91 8.51
N SER A 301 -23.23 -22.56 7.76
CA SER A 301 -21.98 -22.05 8.32
C SER A 301 -22.22 -20.78 9.15
N SER A 302 -22.92 -19.79 8.60
CA SER A 302 -23.26 -18.55 9.31
C SER A 302 -24.12 -18.82 10.54
N LYS A 303 -25.10 -19.74 10.44
CA LYS A 303 -25.93 -20.16 11.59
C LYS A 303 -25.11 -20.83 12.68
N SER A 304 -24.15 -21.66 12.30
CA SER A 304 -23.25 -22.34 13.24
C SER A 304 -22.34 -21.33 13.95
N LYS A 305 -21.70 -20.41 13.21
CA LYS A 305 -20.83 -19.39 13.79
C LYS A 305 -21.57 -18.43 14.73
N ALA A 306 -22.85 -18.15 14.47
CA ALA A 306 -23.70 -17.36 15.37
C ALA A 306 -24.00 -18.03 16.74
N ARG A 307 -23.72 -19.33 16.89
CA ARG A 307 -23.89 -20.05 18.17
C ARG A 307 -22.74 -19.78 19.15
N CYS A 308 -21.66 -19.13 18.72
CA CYS A 308 -20.45 -18.85 19.51
C CYS A 308 -19.84 -20.09 20.19
N MET A 309 -19.91 -21.26 19.53
CA MET A 309 -19.35 -22.53 20.03
C MET A 309 -18.01 -22.84 19.38
#